data_AF-A0A1C5FW77-F1
#
_entry.id   AF-A0A1C5FW77-F1
#
_cell.length_a   1.000
_cell.length_b   1.000
_cell.length_c   1.000
_cell.angle_alpha   90.00
_cell.angle_beta   90.00
_cell.angle_gamma   90.00
#
_symmetry.space_group_name_H-M   'P 1'
#
loop_
_entity.id
_entity.type
_entity.pdbx_description
1 polymer ?
#
loop_
_entity_poly.entity_id
_entity_poly.type
_entity_poly.pdbx_seq_one_letter_code
_entity_poly.pdbx_strand_id
1 'polypeptide(L)'
;MHLDHPVTMPYRHTYSVEPLRTDGRLRAFRVGLGGPVGTGKTASVAALCRTLRDELSLAVVTNDIYTREDAEFLLREAVLPPERITAVETGACPHTA
;
A
#
# COMPACT_ATOMS: atom_id res chain seq x y z
N MET A 1 -18.94 0.38 -26.27
CA MET A 1 -17.88 -0.58 -26.63
C MET A 1 -17.10 -0.90 -25.37
N HIS A 2 -17.55 -1.94 -24.67
CA HIS A 2 -16.92 -2.45 -23.46
C HIS A 2 -15.80 -3.38 -23.94
N LEU A 3 -14.55 -3.06 -23.68
CA LEU A 3 -13.44 -3.96 -24.00
C LEU A 3 -13.39 -5.01 -22.89
N ASP A 4 -13.93 -6.18 -23.18
CA ASP A 4 -13.63 -7.41 -22.46
C ASP A 4 -12.13 -7.68 -22.60
N HIS A 5 -11.34 -7.12 -21.67
CA HIS A 5 -9.94 -7.47 -21.56
C HIS A 5 -9.85 -8.74 -20.72
N PRO A 6 -9.48 -9.90 -21.29
CA PRO A 6 -9.25 -11.09 -20.51
C PRO A 6 -8.01 -10.80 -19.64
N VAL A 7 -8.24 -10.46 -18.38
CA VAL A 7 -7.18 -10.30 -17.38
C VAL A 7 -6.66 -11.68 -17.03
N THR A 8 -5.90 -12.27 -17.95
CA THR A 8 -5.08 -13.44 -17.67
C THR A 8 -3.93 -12.90 -16.85
N MET A 9 -4.03 -12.88 -15.52
CA MET A 9 -2.94 -12.44 -14.63
C MET A 9 -1.80 -13.48 -14.71
N PRO A 10 -0.77 -13.29 -15.55
CA PRO A 10 0.27 -14.28 -15.69
C PRO A 10 1.26 -14.02 -14.55
N TYR A 11 1.60 -15.06 -13.80
CA TYR A 11 2.55 -15.03 -12.68
C TYR A 11 2.04 -14.41 -11.38
N ARG A 12 2.03 -15.23 -10.31
CA ARG A 12 1.97 -14.73 -8.94
C ARG A 12 3.19 -13.84 -8.71
N HIS A 13 3.00 -12.52 -8.66
CA HIS A 13 3.98 -11.57 -8.12
C HIS A 13 4.16 -11.71 -6.59
N THR A 14 4.12 -12.93 -6.05
CA THR A 14 4.59 -13.18 -4.68
C THR A 14 6.11 -13.23 -4.73
N TYR A 15 6.74 -12.05 -4.70
CA TYR A 15 8.14 -11.92 -4.27
C TYR A 15 8.19 -12.36 -2.81
N SER A 16 8.33 -13.67 -2.62
CA SER A 16 8.27 -14.32 -1.32
C SER A 16 9.66 -14.19 -0.70
N VAL A 17 9.87 -13.11 0.05
CA VAL A 17 11.02 -13.01 0.96
C VAL A 17 10.77 -14.00 2.10
N GLU A 18 11.83 -14.63 2.62
CA GLU A 18 11.75 -15.58 3.74
C GLU A 18 10.78 -15.06 4.82
N PRO A 19 9.76 -15.86 5.22
CA PRO A 19 8.71 -15.40 6.13
C PRO A 19 9.24 -15.03 7.51
N LEU A 20 10.43 -15.51 7.86
CA LEU A 20 11.13 -15.19 9.09
C LEU A 20 12.11 -14.03 8.88
N ARG A 21 12.09 -13.09 9.82
CA ARG A 21 13.15 -12.10 9.98
C ARG A 21 14.38 -12.77 10.61
N THR A 22 15.53 -12.12 10.54
CA THR A 22 16.79 -12.59 11.17
C THR A 22 16.68 -12.76 12.68
N ASP A 23 15.71 -12.10 13.31
CA ASP A 23 15.38 -12.18 14.74
C ASP A 23 14.37 -13.32 15.08
N GLY A 24 14.01 -14.16 14.11
CA GLY A 24 13.08 -15.28 14.30
C GLY A 24 11.60 -14.90 14.31
N ARG A 25 11.24 -13.62 14.11
CA ARG A 25 9.83 -13.19 14.05
C ARG A 25 9.26 -13.31 12.66
N LEU A 26 7.96 -13.61 12.57
CA LEU A 26 7.23 -13.60 11.31
C LEU A 26 7.17 -12.18 10.73
N ARG A 27 7.41 -12.07 9.43
CA ARG A 27 7.21 -10.84 8.67
C ARG A 27 5.72 -10.57 8.48
N ALA A 28 5.35 -9.30 8.54
CA ALA A 28 4.03 -8.88 8.10
C ALA A 28 3.83 -9.21 6.62
N PHE A 29 2.63 -9.68 6.28
CA PHE A 29 2.20 -9.79 4.90
C PHE A 29 2.15 -8.39 4.28
N ARG A 30 2.77 -8.20 3.11
CA ARG A 30 2.91 -6.90 2.44
C ARG A 30 2.19 -6.92 1.11
N VAL A 31 1.36 -5.90 0.88
CA VAL A 31 0.64 -5.69 -0.37
C VAL A 31 1.07 -4.35 -0.95
N GLY A 32 1.62 -4.36 -2.16
CA GLY A 32 1.94 -3.15 -2.90
C GLY A 32 0.76 -2.71 -3.75
N LEU A 33 0.35 -1.45 -3.64
CA LEU A 33 -0.73 -0.87 -4.42
C LEU A 33 -0.15 0.12 -5.42
N GLY A 34 0.08 -0.35 -6.65
CA GLY A 34 0.64 0.42 -7.76
C GLY A 34 -0.40 0.81 -8.80
N GLY A 35 -0.11 1.82 -9.62
CA GLY A 35 -0.97 2.30 -10.70
C GLY A 35 -0.75 3.77 -11.04
N PRO A 36 -1.26 4.25 -12.19
CA PRO A 36 -1.11 5.64 -12.64
C PRO A 36 -1.56 6.68 -11.61
N VAL A 37 -1.09 7.92 -11.76
CA VAL A 37 -1.53 9.04 -10.91
C VAL A 37 -3.03 9.27 -11.11
N GLY A 38 -3.76 9.54 -10.02
CA GLY A 38 -5.20 9.83 -10.06
C GLY A 38 -6.15 8.63 -10.15
N THR A 39 -5.66 7.38 -10.19
CA THR A 39 -6.54 6.18 -10.25
C THR A 39 -7.18 5.77 -8.92
N GLY A 40 -7.04 6.59 -7.88
CA GLY A 40 -7.68 6.35 -6.58
C GLY A 40 -6.98 5.33 -5.68
N LYS A 41 -5.68 5.09 -5.85
CA LYS A 41 -4.91 4.16 -4.99
C LYS A 41 -5.10 4.46 -3.50
N THR A 42 -4.92 5.71 -3.10
CA THR A 42 -5.05 6.17 -1.71
C THR A 42 -6.47 6.00 -1.18
N ALA A 43 -7.48 6.25 -2.03
CA ALA A 43 -8.89 6.01 -1.68
C ALA A 43 -9.19 4.52 -1.48
N SER A 44 -8.63 3.64 -2.31
CA SER A 44 -8.74 2.19 -2.14
C SER A 44 -8.04 1.70 -0.86
N VAL A 45 -6.87 2.25 -0.52
CA VAL A 45 -6.20 1.97 0.75
C VAL A 45 -7.11 2.37 1.93
N ALA A 46 -7.69 3.57 1.89
CA ALA A 46 -8.60 4.04 2.93
C ALA A 46 -9.81 3.11 3.10
N ALA A 47 -10.42 2.66 1.99
CA ALA A 47 -11.52 1.70 2.01
C ALA A 47 -11.11 0.35 2.62
N LEU A 48 -9.95 -0.20 2.23
CA LEU A 48 -9.43 -1.45 2.79
C LEU A 48 -9.17 -1.33 4.28
N CYS A 49 -8.54 -0.24 4.73
CA CYS A 49 -8.31 0.00 6.16
C CYS A 49 -9.63 0.06 6.93
N ARG A 50 -10.64 0.77 6.45
CA ARG A 50 -11.95 0.84 7.12
C ARG A 50 -12.61 -0.53 7.26
N THR A 51 -12.54 -1.36 6.22
CA THR A 51 -13.17 -2.69 6.23
C THR A 51 -12.45 -3.67 7.14
N LEU A 52 -11.11 -3.60 7.23
CA LEU A 52 -10.31 -4.68 7.81
C LEU A 52 -9.65 -4.34 9.15
N ARG A 53 -9.63 -3.07 9.57
CA ARG A 53 -8.91 -2.63 10.79
C ARG A 53 -9.37 -3.28 12.09
N ASP A 54 -10.62 -3.77 12.14
CA ASP A 54 -11.19 -4.41 13.33
C ASP A 54 -10.83 -5.90 13.39
N GLU A 55 -10.41 -6.50 12.27
CA GLU A 55 -10.05 -7.92 12.15
C GLU A 55 -8.54 -8.13 12.06
N LEU A 56 -7.80 -7.16 11.50
CA LEU A 56 -6.38 -7.27 11.20
C LEU A 56 -5.57 -6.12 11.81
N SER A 57 -4.35 -6.44 12.26
CA SER A 57 -3.37 -5.41 12.64
C SER A 57 -2.74 -4.81 11.38
N LEU A 58 -3.25 -3.65 10.96
CA LEU A 58 -2.83 -2.98 9.72
C LEU A 58 -1.87 -1.81 9.98
N ALA A 59 -1.06 -1.51 8.97
CA ALA A 59 -0.28 -0.29 8.85
C ALA A 59 -0.16 0.08 7.37
N VAL A 60 -0.05 1.37 7.08
CA VAL A 60 0.11 1.90 5.72
C VAL A 60 1.45 2.61 5.61
N VAL A 61 2.18 2.29 4.54
CA VAL A 61 3.35 3.05 4.12
C VAL A 61 3.03 3.71 2.79
N THR A 62 2.96 5.04 2.75
CA THR A 62 2.78 5.79 1.50
C THR A 62 4.15 6.08 0.89
N ASN A 63 4.20 6.05 -0.44
CA ASN A 63 5.37 6.49 -1.18
C ASN A 63 5.02 7.83 -1.83
N ASP A 64 5.48 8.92 -1.24
CA ASP A 64 5.26 10.26 -1.74
C ASP A 64 6.59 10.82 -2.30
N ILE A 65 6.60 11.30 -3.54
CA ILE A 65 7.85 11.68 -4.24
C ILE A 65 8.36 13.05 -3.75
N TYR A 66 7.48 14.03 -3.56
CA TYR A 66 7.83 15.41 -3.15
C TYR A 66 6.84 16.02 -2.14
N THR A 67 5.77 15.30 -1.80
CA THR A 67 4.72 15.77 -0.89
C THR A 67 4.51 14.76 0.21
N ARG A 68 3.52 14.96 1.09
CA ARG A 68 3.05 13.96 2.06
C ARG A 68 1.53 13.81 1.96
N GLU A 69 0.99 14.12 0.78
CA GLU A 69 -0.44 14.29 0.56
C GLU A 69 -1.20 12.99 0.79
N ASP A 70 -0.65 11.84 0.37
CA ASP A 70 -1.31 10.56 0.59
C ASP A 70 -1.39 10.22 2.09
N ALA A 71 -0.32 10.44 2.85
CA ALA A 71 -0.33 10.20 4.29
C ALA A 71 -1.27 11.18 5.02
N GLU A 72 -1.23 12.47 4.67
CA GLU A 72 -2.13 13.48 5.25
C GLU A 72 -3.60 13.17 4.96
N PHE A 73 -3.92 12.73 3.74
CA PHE A 73 -5.26 12.30 3.38
C PHE A 73 -5.73 11.17 4.28
N LEU A 74 -4.92 10.12 4.46
CA LEU A 74 -5.27 8.97 5.31
C LEU A 74 -5.43 9.34 6.79
N LEU A 75 -4.59 10.26 7.29
CA LEU A 75 -4.68 10.78 8.65
C LEU A 75 -5.98 11.58 8.85
N ARG A 76 -6.35 12.43 7.89
CA ARG A 76 -7.61 13.21 7.92
C ARG A 76 -8.84 12.31 7.88
N GLU A 77 -8.78 11.22 7.11
CA GLU A 77 -9.84 10.22 7.02
C GLU A 77 -9.95 9.33 8.28
N ALA A 78 -9.02 9.44 9.23
CA ALA A 78 -8.99 8.69 10.49
C ALA A 78 -9.20 7.17 10.30
N VAL A 79 -8.64 6.61 9.23
CA VAL A 79 -8.83 5.19 8.90
C VAL A 79 -8.06 4.27 9.83
N LEU A 80 -6.92 4.74 10.37
CA LEU A 80 -6.08 4.06 11.36
C LEU A 80 -5.52 5.10 12.36
N PRO A 81 -5.06 4.67 13.55
CA PRO A 81 -4.25 5.49 14.43
C PRO A 81 -3.02 6.09 13.72
N PRO A 82 -2.64 7.35 14.01
CA PRO A 82 -1.54 8.03 13.32
C PRO A 82 -0.21 7.26 13.32
N GLU A 83 0.11 6.55 14.40
CA GLU A 83 1.32 5.74 14.54
C GLU A 83 1.39 4.54 13.58
N ARG A 84 0.31 4.25 12.86
CA ARG A 84 0.22 3.18 11.85
C ARG A 84 0.26 3.70 10.41
N ILE A 85 0.44 5.00 10.21
CA ILE A 85 0.55 5.63 8.88
C ILE A 85 1.90 6.33 8.77
N THR A 86 2.75 5.87 7.85
CA THR A 86 4.08 6.44 7.63
C THR A 86 4.26 6.81 6.16
N ALA A 87 4.70 8.04 5.90
CA ALA A 87 5.17 8.44 4.57
C ALA A 87 6.67 8.16 4.44
N VAL A 88 7.08 7.60 3.31
CA VAL A 88 8.48 7.48 2.90
C VAL A 88 8.68 8.36 1.67
N GLU A 89 9.67 9.26 1.76
CA GLU A 89 10.11 10.09 0.65
C GLU A 89 11.22 9.36 -0.12
N THR A 90 10.96 8.92 -1.35
CA THR A 90 11.97 8.19 -2.15
C THR A 90 12.93 9.10 -2.90
N GLY A 91 12.70 10.43 -2.93
CA GLY A 91 13.59 11.42 -3.56
C GLY A 91 13.69 11.36 -5.10
N ALA A 92 13.13 10.33 -5.74
CA ALA A 92 13.02 10.16 -7.19
C ALA A 92 11.80 9.30 -7.56
N CYS A 93 11.43 9.30 -8.85
CA CYS A 93 10.33 8.50 -9.40
C CYS A 93 10.41 7.02 -8.94
N PRO A 94 9.27 6.37 -8.63
CA PRO A 94 9.19 5.10 -7.88
C PRO A 94 9.84 3.88 -8.55
N HIS A 95 10.35 4.04 -9.78
CA HIS A 95 11.00 2.99 -10.57
C HIS A 95 12.52 3.20 -10.72
N THR A 96 13.08 4.23 -10.06
CA THR A 96 14.47 4.67 -10.22
C THR A 96 15.31 4.49 -8.95
N ALA A 97 14.74 3.85 -7.92
CA ALA A 97 15.41 3.48 -6.67
C ALA A 97 15.61 1.96 -6.57
#